data_AF-A0A086ZGX2-F1
#
_entry.id   AF-A0A086ZGX2-F1
#
_cell.length_a   1.000
_cell.length_b   1.000
_cell.length_c   1.000
_cell.angle_alpha   90.00
_cell.angle_beta   90.00
_cell.angle_gamma   90.00
#
_symmetry.space_group_name_H-M   'P 1'
#
loop_
_entity.id
_entity.type
_entity.pdbx_description
1 polymer ?
#
loop_
_entity_poly.entity_id
_entity_poly.type
_entity_poly.pdbx_seq_one_letter_code
_entity_poly.pdbx_strand_id
1 'polypeptide(L)'
;MDQSVTKLVVSGSVKDRHCWRLFYGLSNLTYADVGNLDVSIDTDVNGMGGMFHMDTKLAKTVGLERWDVSNLYTADWMFGECHSLVSLDLSS
;
A
#
# COMPACT_ATOMS: atom_id res chain seq x y z
N MET A 1 9.58 -4.96 11.20
CA MET A 1 8.21 -4.53 11.53
C MET A 1 7.55 -5.55 12.44
N ASP A 2 6.46 -5.16 13.09
CA ASP A 2 5.60 -6.05 13.88
C ASP A 2 5.04 -7.17 12.99
N GLN A 3 5.35 -8.42 13.32
CA GLN A 3 4.90 -9.60 12.58
C GLN A 3 3.58 -10.15 13.12
N SER A 4 2.96 -9.52 14.11
CA SER A 4 1.64 -9.91 14.61
C SER A 4 0.50 -9.35 13.76
N VAL A 5 0.76 -8.32 12.94
CA VAL A 5 -0.24 -7.69 12.08
C VAL A 5 -0.62 -8.64 10.95
N THR A 6 -1.89 -9.05 10.94
CA THR A 6 -2.47 -9.91 9.90
C THR A 6 -3.48 -9.21 9.01
N LYS A 7 -4.02 -8.08 9.50
CA LYS A 7 -5.01 -7.26 8.82
C LYS A 7 -4.71 -5.78 9.06
N LEU A 8 -4.69 -5.02 7.97
CA LEU A 8 -4.54 -3.56 7.99
C LEU A 8 -5.84 -2.93 7.48
N VAL A 9 -6.34 -1.93 8.21
CA VAL A 9 -7.47 -1.10 7.79
C VAL A 9 -7.14 0.35 8.09
N VAL A 10 -7.02 1.17 7.05
CA VAL A 10 -6.90 2.62 7.18
C VAL A 10 -8.31 3.18 7.36
N SER A 11 -8.65 3.56 8.59
CA SER A 11 -9.96 4.10 8.94
C SER A 11 -9.92 5.64 9.04
N GLY A 12 -10.92 6.31 8.48
CA GLY A 12 -10.97 7.77 8.41
C GLY A 12 -10.01 8.33 7.37
N SER A 13 -10.19 9.60 6.95
CA SER A 13 -9.31 10.22 5.97
C SER A 13 -7.91 10.44 6.56
N VAL A 14 -6.98 9.58 6.21
CA VAL A 14 -5.56 9.69 6.59
C VAL A 14 -4.82 10.35 5.42
N LYS A 15 -4.14 11.45 5.73
CA LYS A 15 -3.37 12.24 4.77
C LYS A 15 -1.90 12.09 5.10
N ASP A 16 -1.11 11.58 4.16
CA ASP A 16 0.34 11.48 4.31
C ASP A 16 1.04 12.07 3.07
N ARG A 17 2.14 12.77 3.30
CA ARG A 17 2.98 13.37 2.25
C ARG A 17 4.23 12.55 1.94
N HIS A 18 4.42 11.43 2.64
CA HIS A 18 5.54 10.50 2.48
C HIS A 18 5.00 9.08 2.53
N CYS A 19 4.52 8.59 1.40
CA CYS A 19 3.86 7.28 1.33
C CYS A 19 4.84 6.11 1.11
N TRP A 20 6.15 6.39 1.08
CA TRP A 20 7.18 5.37 0.91
C TRP A 20 7.20 4.40 2.10
N ARG A 21 7.16 3.10 1.81
CA ARG A 21 7.30 2.01 2.79
C ARG A 21 6.35 2.04 3.99
N LEU A 22 5.19 2.71 3.91
CA LEU A 22 4.22 2.81 5.03
C LEU A 22 3.86 1.45 5.64
N PHE A 23 3.79 0.39 4.82
CA PHE A 23 3.39 -0.97 5.24
C PHE A 23 4.47 -2.02 4.97
N TYR A 24 5.74 -1.60 4.85
CA TYR A 24 6.86 -2.46 4.42
C TYR A 24 7.16 -3.65 5.36
N GLY A 25 7.09 -4.88 4.85
CA GLY A 25 7.60 -6.06 5.54
C GLY A 25 6.70 -6.52 6.69
N LEU A 26 5.41 -6.26 6.59
CA LEU A 26 4.37 -6.92 7.36
C LEU A 26 4.17 -8.33 6.78
N SER A 27 5.13 -9.22 6.95
CA SER A 27 5.17 -10.53 6.28
C SER A 27 4.01 -11.47 6.65
N ASN A 28 3.25 -11.15 7.71
CA ASN A 28 2.03 -11.86 8.10
C ASN A 28 0.73 -11.16 7.68
N LEU A 29 0.80 -9.97 7.09
CA LEU A 29 -0.35 -9.26 6.55
C LEU A 29 -0.98 -10.10 5.44
N THR A 30 -2.28 -10.36 5.55
CA THR A 30 -3.04 -11.11 4.54
C THR A 30 -4.04 -10.24 3.79
N TYR A 31 -4.45 -9.14 4.41
CA TYR A 31 -5.48 -8.23 3.92
C TYR A 31 -5.13 -6.78 4.24
N ALA A 32 -5.24 -5.90 3.24
CA ALA A 32 -5.12 -4.46 3.41
C ALA A 32 -6.34 -3.73 2.83
N ASP A 33 -7.01 -2.93 3.66
CA ASP A 33 -7.96 -1.91 3.22
C ASP A 33 -7.32 -0.53 3.38
N VAL A 34 -7.03 0.10 2.24
CA VAL A 34 -6.28 1.36 2.17
C VAL A 34 -7.05 2.46 1.43
N GLY A 35 -8.35 2.27 1.22
CA GLY A 35 -9.16 3.21 0.45
C GLY A 35 -9.35 4.59 1.09
N ASN A 36 -9.05 4.73 2.38
CA ASN A 36 -9.09 6.03 3.07
C ASN A 36 -7.71 6.70 3.21
N LEU A 37 -6.67 6.13 2.60
CA LEU A 37 -5.37 6.77 2.48
C LEU A 37 -5.40 7.75 1.31
N ASP A 38 -5.28 9.04 1.61
CA ASP A 38 -5.16 10.11 0.62
C ASP A 38 -3.70 10.22 0.17
N VAL A 39 -3.39 9.57 -0.95
CA VAL A 39 -2.05 9.58 -1.58
C VAL A 39 -1.87 10.73 -2.58
N SER A 40 -2.93 11.49 -2.87
CA SER A 40 -2.93 12.56 -3.89
C SER A 40 -2.00 13.72 -3.54
N ILE A 41 -1.67 13.83 -2.25
CA ILE A 41 -0.83 14.87 -1.68
C ILE A 41 0.62 14.42 -1.44
N ASP A 42 0.99 13.21 -1.86
CA ASP A 42 2.37 12.73 -1.76
C ASP A 42 3.29 13.62 -2.60
N THR A 43 4.39 14.05 -1.97
CA THR A 43 5.38 14.94 -2.58
C THR A 43 6.80 14.40 -2.43
N ASP A 44 6.96 13.19 -1.89
CA ASP A 44 8.25 12.55 -1.74
C ASP A 44 8.82 12.12 -3.11
N VAL A 45 10.11 12.34 -3.32
CA VAL A 45 10.82 11.91 -4.53
C VAL A 45 10.89 10.39 -4.67
N ASN A 46 10.79 9.66 -3.55
CA ASN A 46 10.67 8.21 -3.50
C ASN A 46 9.23 7.73 -3.77
N GLY A 47 8.27 8.66 -3.89
CA GLY A 47 6.85 8.41 -4.08
C GLY A 47 6.31 7.34 -3.14
N MET A 48 5.62 6.37 -3.73
CA MET A 48 4.97 5.25 -3.04
C MET A 48 5.83 3.98 -3.10
N GLY A 49 7.14 4.16 -3.33
CA GLY A 49 8.10 3.08 -3.48
C GLY A 49 8.08 2.13 -2.29
N GLY A 50 7.91 0.84 -2.57
CA GLY A 50 7.97 -0.23 -1.59
C GLY A 50 6.92 -0.21 -0.49
N MET A 51 5.76 0.44 -0.70
CA MET A 51 4.71 0.56 0.33
C MET A 51 4.31 -0.78 0.97
N PHE A 52 4.11 -1.84 0.18
CA PHE A 52 3.79 -3.21 0.64
C PHE A 52 4.93 -4.20 0.35
N HIS A 53 6.14 -3.71 0.07
CA HIS A 53 7.26 -4.58 -0.27
C HIS A 53 7.58 -5.52 0.90
N MET A 54 7.82 -6.80 0.59
CA MET A 54 8.06 -7.88 1.57
C MET A 54 6.85 -8.28 2.41
N ASP A 55 5.64 -7.86 2.02
CA ASP A 55 4.39 -8.38 2.60
C ASP A 55 4.04 -9.73 1.96
N THR A 56 4.87 -10.74 2.23
CA THR A 56 4.89 -12.03 1.52
C THR A 56 3.57 -12.79 1.57
N LYS A 57 2.74 -12.55 2.60
CA LYS A 57 1.41 -13.16 2.77
C LYS A 57 0.25 -12.28 2.30
N LEU A 58 0.50 -11.08 1.80
CA LEU A 58 -0.57 -10.17 1.36
C LEU A 58 -1.28 -10.81 0.18
N ALA A 59 -2.56 -11.15 0.37
CA ALA A 59 -3.35 -11.85 -0.63
C ALA A 59 -4.43 -10.96 -1.25
N LYS A 60 -4.87 -9.93 -0.50
CA LYS A 60 -5.94 -9.04 -0.94
C LYS A 60 -5.71 -7.60 -0.50
N THR A 61 -5.87 -6.69 -1.45
CA THR A 61 -5.96 -5.25 -1.23
C THR A 61 -7.33 -4.75 -1.65
N VAL A 62 -7.85 -3.72 -0.99
CA VAL A 62 -9.06 -2.99 -1.42
C VAL A 62 -8.86 -1.49 -1.27
N GLY A 63 -9.53 -0.71 -2.12
CA GLY A 63 -9.50 0.75 -2.07
C GLY A 63 -8.39 1.41 -2.89
N LEU A 64 -7.56 0.62 -3.58
CA LEU A 64 -6.51 1.13 -4.49
C LEU A 64 -7.12 1.85 -5.69
N GLU A 65 -8.29 1.40 -6.15
CA GLU A 65 -9.04 2.00 -7.26
C GLU A 65 -9.48 3.45 -6.99
N ARG A 66 -9.43 3.88 -5.72
CA ARG A 66 -9.83 5.23 -5.27
C ARG A 66 -8.67 6.20 -5.21
N TRP A 67 -7.45 5.72 -5.38
CA TRP A 67 -6.27 6.56 -5.24
C TRP A 67 -6.08 7.43 -6.48
N ASP A 68 -5.97 8.73 -6.24
CA ASP A 68 -5.47 9.65 -7.25
C ASP A 68 -3.93 9.62 -7.25
N VAL A 69 -3.37 8.94 -8.25
CA VAL A 69 -1.93 8.78 -8.45
C VAL A 69 -1.37 9.75 -9.51
N SER A 70 -2.13 10.78 -9.90
CA SER A 70 -1.71 11.70 -10.98
C SER A 70 -0.42 12.45 -10.68
N ASN A 71 -0.09 12.64 -9.40
CA ASN A 71 1.09 13.36 -8.92
C ASN A 71 2.28 12.44 -8.58
N LEU A 72 2.13 11.12 -8.74
CA LEU A 72 3.09 10.15 -8.26
C LEU A 72 4.37 10.12 -9.10
N TYR A 73 5.53 10.24 -8.46
CA TYR A 73 6.83 10.17 -9.13
C TYR A 73 7.26 8.72 -9.42
N THR A 74 7.14 7.83 -8.44
CA THR A 74 7.47 6.40 -8.59
C THR A 74 6.61 5.53 -7.67
N ALA A 75 6.36 4.30 -8.11
CA ALA A 75 5.74 3.22 -7.37
C ALA A 75 6.63 1.96 -7.36
N ASP A 76 7.95 2.13 -7.52
CA ASP A 76 8.89 1.02 -7.62
C ASP A 76 8.78 0.09 -6.42
N TRP A 77 8.80 -1.22 -6.68
CA TRP A 77 8.69 -2.26 -5.66
C TRP A 77 7.42 -2.18 -4.79
N MET A 78 6.39 -1.40 -5.15
CA MET A 78 5.22 -1.19 -4.29
C MET A 78 4.62 -2.51 -3.76
N PHE A 79 4.51 -3.52 -4.62
CA PHE A 79 4.09 -4.89 -4.28
C PHE A 79 5.22 -5.91 -4.51
N GLY A 80 6.47 -5.47 -4.42
CA GLY A 80 7.63 -6.36 -4.54
C GLY A 80 7.58 -7.46 -3.48
N GLU A 81 7.94 -8.69 -3.86
CA GLU A 81 7.96 -9.84 -2.94
C GLU A 81 6.62 -10.16 -2.25
N CYS A 82 5.49 -9.61 -2.71
CA CYS A 82 4.15 -10.00 -2.28
C CYS A 82 3.75 -11.34 -2.91
N HIS A 83 4.40 -12.44 -2.52
CA HIS A 83 4.26 -13.76 -3.17
C HIS A 83 2.83 -14.31 -3.17
N SER A 84 1.98 -13.88 -2.23
CA SER A 84 0.59 -14.33 -2.13
C SER A 84 -0.41 -13.46 -2.91
N LEU A 85 0.03 -12.32 -3.47
CA LEU A 85 -0.83 -11.38 -4.19
C LEU A 85 -0.96 -11.84 -5.65
N VAL A 86 -2.05 -12.54 -5.95
CA VAL A 86 -2.31 -13.14 -7.28
C VAL A 86 -3.00 -12.18 -8.26
N SER A 87 -3.68 -11.16 -7.76
CA SER A 87 -4.42 -10.21 -8.59
C SER A 87 -4.50 -8.85 -7.90
N LEU A 88 -4.41 -7.80 -8.70
CA LEU A 88 -4.68 -6.43 -8.27
C LEU A 88 -5.94 -5.97 -9.00
N ASP A 89 -6.99 -5.64 -8.25
CA ASP A 89 -8.16 -4.99 -8.82
C ASP A 89 -7.98 -3.48 -8.76
N LEU A 90 -7.95 -2.84 -9.93
CA LEU A 90 -7.85 -1.40 -10.11
C LEU A 90 -9.05 -0.84 -10.91
N SER A 91 -10.10 -1.65 -11.09
CA SER A 91 -11.28 -1.23 -11.82
C SER A 91 -12.11 -0.25 -10.98
N SER A 92 -12.57 0.83 -11.62
CA SER A 92 -13.49 1.83 -11.05
C SER A 92 -14.95 1.44 -11.24
#